data_AF-A0A1F6PRS8-F1
#
_entry.id   AF-A0A1F6PRS8-F1
#
_cell.length_a   1.000
_cell.length_b   1.000
_cell.length_c   1.000
_cell.angle_alpha   90.00
_cell.angle_beta   90.00
_cell.angle_gamma   90.00
#
_symmetry.space_group_name_H-M   'P 1'
#
loop_
_entity.id
_entity.type
_entity.pdbx_description
1 polymer ?
#
loop_
_entity_poly.entity_id
_entity_poly.type
_entity_poly.pdbx_seq_one_letter_code
_entity_poly.pdbx_strand_id
1 'polypeptide(L)' 'MINEVHYRQLQLVGAYGCTSIQMNTSLEILARYQDLVRLLIEEKIELKQVPEALEKILSGQVFKFIVEFK' A
#
# COMPACT_ATOMS: atom_id res chain seq x y z
N MET A 1 -35.15 5.65 -9.43
CA MET A 1 -33.69 5.86 -9.29
C MET A 1 -33.04 5.26 -10.54
N ILE A 2 -32.22 6.02 -11.27
CA ILE A 2 -31.57 5.58 -12.51
C ILE A 2 -30.23 4.90 -12.17
N ASN A 3 -29.91 3.78 -12.82
CA ASN A 3 -28.62 3.11 -12.70
C ASN A 3 -27.57 3.83 -13.58
N GLU A 4 -26.88 4.82 -13.00
CA GLU A 4 -25.89 5.65 -13.71
C GLU A 4 -24.73 4.83 -14.30
N VAL A 5 -24.34 3.70 -13.70
CA VAL A 5 -23.25 2.85 -14.23
C VAL A 5 -23.63 2.31 -15.61
N HIS A 6 -24.87 1.83 -15.75
CA HIS A 6 -25.39 1.35 -17.02
C HIS A 6 -25.51 2.48 -18.05
N TYR A 7 -26.14 3.60 -17.67
CA TYR A 7 -26.44 4.69 -18.61
C TYR A 7 -25.20 5.46 -19.07
N ARG A 8 -24.17 5.55 -18.22
CA ARG A 8 -22.89 6.17 -18.57
C ARG A 8 -21.87 5.17 -19.10
N GLN A 9 -22.24 3.89 -19.21
CA GLN A 9 -21.37 2.82 -19.67
C GLN A 9 -20.06 2.75 -18.87
N LEU A 10 -20.13 2.99 -17.57
CA LEU A 10 -18.96 2.95 -16.69
C LEU A 10 -18.51 1.50 -16.49
N GLN A 11 -17.20 1.29 -16.48
CA GLN A 11 -16.60 0.01 -16.14
C GLN A 11 -16.27 -0.03 -14.65
N LEU A 12 -16.74 -1.08 -13.97
CA LEU A 12 -16.35 -1.39 -12.60
C LEU A 12 -15.33 -2.52 -12.63
N VAL A 13 -14.12 -2.25 -12.12
CA VAL A 13 -13.03 -3.24 -12.05
C VAL A 13 -12.61 -3.39 -10.58
N GLY A 14 -12.65 -4.63 -10.09
CA GLY A 14 -12.06 -4.98 -8.80
C GLY A 14 -10.59 -5.36 -8.96
N ALA A 15 -9.77 -5.01 -7.98
CA ALA A 15 -8.39 -5.47 -7.90
C ALA A 15 -8.16 -6.11 -6.53
N TYR A 16 -7.64 -7.34 -6.54
CA TYR A 16 -7.29 -8.08 -5.32
C TYR A 16 -5.89 -8.66 -5.44
N GLY A 17 -4.99 -8.21 -4.57
CA GLY A 17 -3.59 -8.62 -4.58
C GLY A 17 -2.90 -8.33 -5.92
N CYS A 18 -1.86 -9.11 -6.21
CA CYS A 18 -1.18 -9.08 -7.49
C CYS A 18 -0.64 -10.46 -7.85
N THR A 19 -0.45 -10.72 -9.14
CA THR A 19 0.24 -11.90 -9.65
C THR A 19 1.75 -11.67 -9.62
N SER A 20 2.54 -12.75 -9.71
CA SER A 20 4.01 -12.65 -9.78
C SER A 20 4.50 -11.78 -10.95
N ILE A 21 3.77 -11.77 -12.07
CA ILE A 21 4.10 -10.92 -13.23
C ILE A 21 3.92 -9.44 -12.87
N GLN A 22 2.78 -9.10 -12.25
CA GLN A 22 2.51 -7.73 -11.82
C GLN A 22 3.50 -7.24 -10.76
N MET A 23 3.91 -8.12 -9.84
CA MET A 23 4.95 -7.82 -8.86
C MET A 23 6.28 -7.48 -9.55
N ASN A 24 6.73 -8.31 -10.49
CA ASN A 24 7.98 -8.06 -11.23
C ASN A 24 7.94 -6.72 -11.97
N THR A 25 6.83 -6.39 -12.64
CA THR A 25 6.65 -5.08 -13.28
C THR A 25 6.68 -3.94 -12.26
N SER A 26 6.12 -4.16 -11.07
CA SER A 26 6.11 -3.15 -9.99
C SER A 26 7.51 -2.89 -9.43
N LEU A 27 8.39 -3.89 -9.38
CA LEU A 27 9.77 -3.72 -8.90
C LEU A 27 10.55 -2.70 -9.74
N GLU A 28 10.33 -2.64 -11.05
CA GLU A 28 10.97 -1.66 -11.92
C GLU A 28 10.54 -0.22 -11.57
N ILE A 29 9.26 -0.05 -11.25
CA ILE A 29 8.70 1.25 -10.81
C ILE A 29 9.29 1.64 -9.46
N LEU A 30 9.31 0.70 -8.50
CA LEU A 30 9.86 0.95 -7.17
C LEU A 30 11.36 1.29 -7.22
N ALA A 31 12.13 0.63 -8.09
CA ALA A 31 13.54 0.93 -8.29
C ALA A 31 13.75 2.33 -8.89
N ARG A 32 12.93 2.70 -9.88
CA ARG A 32 13.00 4.02 -10.53
C ARG A 32 12.67 5.17 -9.59
N TYR A 33 11.73 4.98 -8.67
CA TYR A 33 11.23 6.02 -7.77
C TYR A 33 11.55 5.74 -6.29
N GLN A 34 12.68 5.06 -6.02
CA GLN A 34 13.01 4.60 -4.67
C GLN A 34 12.98 5.73 -3.63
N ASP A 35 13.45 6.93 -3.98
CA ASP A 35 13.52 8.05 -3.04
C ASP A 35 12.12 8.57 -2.68
N LEU A 36 11.19 8.59 -3.64
CA LEU A 36 9.79 8.94 -3.39
C LEU A 36 9.08 7.86 -2.57
N VAL A 37 9.32 6.58 -2.89
CA VAL A 37 8.72 5.45 -2.15
C VAL A 37 9.19 5.45 -0.69
N ARG A 38 10.44 5.84 -0.41
CA ARG A 38 10.97 5.96 0.95
C ARG A 38 10.22 6.99 1.78
N LEU A 39 9.62 8.02 1.17
CA LEU A 39 8.80 9.00 1.89
C LEU A 39 7.50 8.41 2.45
N LEU A 40 7.08 7.23 1.97
CA LEU A 40 5.94 6.51 2.52
C LEU A 40 6.30 5.77 3.82
N ILE A 41 7.58 5.61 4.13
CA ILE A 41 8.05 4.95 5.34
C ILE A 41 8.01 5.97 6.48
N GLU A 42 7.08 5.78 7.39
CA GLU A 42 6.94 6.58 8.61
C GLU A 42 8.13 6.35 9.54
N GLU A 43 8.41 5.08 9.83
CA GLU A 43 9.46 4.68 10.77
C GLU A 43 9.92 3.24 10.50
N LYS A 44 11.16 2.96 10.88
CA LYS A 44 11.72 1.61 10.97
C LYS A 44 11.74 1.18 12.43
N ILE A 45 11.10 0.07 12.74
CA ILE A 45 10.89 -0.40 14.11
C ILE A 45 11.49 -1.79 14.33
N GLU A 46 11.80 -2.13 15.57
CA GLU A 46 12.12 -3.48 15.98
C GLU A 46 10.86 -4.36 16.08
N LEU A 47 11.02 -5.69 16.01
CA LEU A 47 9.91 -6.64 16.14
C LEU A 47 9.09 -6.44 17.43
N LYS A 48 9.76 -6.12 18.54
CA LYS A 48 9.10 -5.90 19.85
C LYS A 48 8.16 -4.69 19.87
N GLN A 49 8.32 -3.75 18.94
CA GLN A 49 7.52 -2.52 18.85
C GLN A 49 6.27 -2.69 17.96
N VAL A 50 6.12 -3.83 17.28
CA VAL A 50 4.96 -4.10 16.41
C VAL A 50 3.61 -3.89 17.13
N PRO A 51 3.39 -4.33 18.37
CA PRO A 51 2.12 -4.09 19.06
C PRO A 51 1.76 -2.61 19.18
N GLU A 52 2.71 -1.74 19.58
CA GLU A 52 2.48 -0.29 19.68
C GLU A 52 2.26 0.34 18.29
N ALA A 53 2.98 -0.13 17.27
CA ALA A 53 2.81 0.36 15.91
C ALA A 53 1.42 0.04 15.34
N LEU A 54 0.80 -1.08 15.72
CA LEU A 54 -0.57 -1.41 15.30
C LEU A 54 -1.60 -0.41 15.82
N GLU A 55 -1.45 0.10 17.05
CA GLU A 55 -2.33 1.14 17.59
C GLU A 55 -2.23 2.43 16.76
N LYS A 56 -1.01 2.82 16.39
CA LYS A 56 -0.76 3.98 15.51
C LYS A 56 -1.36 3.76 14.11
N ILE A 57 -1.23 2.56 13.54
CA ILE A 57 -1.83 2.21 12.23
C ILE A 57 -3.35 2.34 12.29
N LEU A 58 -3.99 1.83 13.36
CA LEU A 58 -5.44 1.90 13.52
C LEU A 58 -5.98 3.33 13.64
N SER A 59 -5.15 4.28 14.07
CA SER A 59 -5.52 5.71 14.08
C SER A 59 -5.72 6.30 12.68
N GLY A 60 -5.17 5.66 11.63
CA GLY A 60 -5.22 6.14 10.25
C GLY A 60 -4.33 7.35 9.95
N GLN A 61 -3.44 7.73 10.87
CA GLN A 61 -2.60 8.95 10.76
C GLN A 61 -1.18 8.69 10.23
N VAL A 62 -0.83 7.44 9.97
CA VAL A 62 0.52 7.01 9.57
C VAL A 62 0.48 6.26 8.25
N PHE A 63 1.57 6.33 7.48
CA PHE A 63 1.65 5.65 6.18
C PHE A 63 2.08 4.18 6.31
N LYS A 64 3.38 3.93 6.51
CA LYS A 64 3.96 2.58 6.52
C LYS A 64 5.08 2.45 7.56
N PHE A 65 4.98 1.42 8.40
CA PHE A 65 6.10 0.96 9.23
C PHE A 65 6.86 -0.17 8.53
N ILE A 66 8.17 -0.22 8.74
CA ILE A 66 9.04 -1.31 8.30
C ILE A 66 9.66 -1.97 9.54
N VAL A 67 9.50 -3.28 9.68
CA VAL A 67 10.13 -4.04 10.77
C VAL A 67 11.53 -4.46 10.34
N GLU A 68 12.54 -4.10 11.14
CA GLU A 68 13.90 -4.61 11.01
C GLU A 68 14.16 -5.69 12.07
N PHE A 69 14.66 -6.86 11.64
CA PHE A 69 14.90 -8.04 12.49
C PHE A 69 16.30 -8.04 13.15
N LYS A 70 16.86 -6.85 13.42
CA LYS A 70 18.20 -6.74 14.02
C LYS A 70 18.24 -7.31 15.43
#